data_AF-A0A9D5FA98-F1
#
_entry.id   AF-A0A9D5FA98-F1
#
_cell.length_a   1.000
_cell.length_b   1.000
_cell.length_c   1.000
_cell.angle_alpha   90.00
_cell.angle_beta   90.00
_cell.angle_gamma   90.00
#
_symmetry.space_group_name_H-M   'P 1'
#
loop_
_entity.id
_entity.type
_entity.pdbx_description
1 polymer ?
#
loop_
_entity_poly.entity_id
_entity_poly.type
_entity_poly.pdbx_seq_one_letter_code
_entity_poly.pdbx_strand_id
1 'polypeptide(L)'
;MYIKGRCIVSACALLFLQQAMANAMDCSKAANAVENTICANKGLYELDAQMGMVYRGLMKASIEARPELKRTQRLWLKARNGCVEDVTCLDQHYRERLQVLNATWRVATAYQPNDLDSQALKDLQEKIQAAIKHDPEFALERALAALAVKTPSGGFSGEPSEDDSSITHFPTSRPKGVSVNEWRALTASKISEAAETGLTSYTLQDLDGDGQRDLIVNTYAGGTGLFTYVETWRRDGEHFVKRSVEAESSLFYINDRGANQSVDWISLRGKTYAAYRDSEYGADRLYLLNPLKINVQVPTVTVRYRYDLDVPSLQHLDDGKSTFELESDLRRTLNQALASADKTVANPKEPLCPIPPTGPGENDYYSYGPASYYIEKVADLPVVIANDCYIGALINWFGSYSEKNGLFAQLALRKPDADGDVRSYEVYGRRHITEVSTSIGKADGGAAN
;
A
#
# COMPACT_ATOMS: atom_id res chain seq x y z
N MET A 1 -53.91 -47.68 42.31
CA MET A 1 -52.91 -48.40 41.49
C MET A 1 -52.06 -47.38 40.75
N TYR A 2 -50.75 -47.37 41.01
CA TYR A 2 -49.63 -46.82 40.20
C TYR A 2 -49.62 -45.34 39.78
N ILE A 3 -48.50 -44.61 39.67
CA ILE A 3 -47.16 -44.54 40.27
C ILE A 3 -46.70 -43.10 39.98
N LYS A 4 -45.91 -42.48 40.87
CA LYS A 4 -45.22 -41.20 40.63
C LYS A 4 -44.23 -41.35 39.46
N GLY A 5 -44.41 -40.59 38.37
CA GLY A 5 -43.48 -40.50 37.26
C GLY A 5 -42.52 -39.31 37.42
N ARG A 6 -41.26 -39.60 37.76
CA ARG A 6 -40.13 -38.64 37.75
C ARG A 6 -39.74 -38.38 36.29
N CYS A 7 -39.80 -37.13 35.84
CA CYS A 7 -39.11 -36.74 34.60
C CYS A 7 -37.61 -36.65 34.90
N ILE A 8 -36.86 -37.64 34.40
CA ILE A 8 -35.40 -37.63 34.35
C ILE A 8 -35.02 -36.60 33.28
N VAL A 9 -34.43 -35.48 33.72
CA VAL A 9 -33.74 -34.55 32.83
C VAL A 9 -32.53 -35.29 32.27
N SER A 10 -32.60 -35.68 31.00
CA SER A 10 -31.52 -36.33 30.28
C SER A 10 -30.37 -35.34 30.10
N ALA A 11 -29.34 -35.48 30.93
CA ALA A 11 -28.10 -34.71 30.89
C ALA A 11 -27.14 -35.19 29.76
N CYS A 12 -27.66 -35.44 28.56
CA CYS A 12 -26.89 -35.91 27.40
C CYS A 12 -26.81 -34.90 26.23
N ALA A 13 -27.12 -33.62 26.48
CA ALA A 13 -27.08 -32.56 25.45
C ALA A 13 -26.04 -31.46 25.74
N LEU A 14 -24.88 -31.81 26.29
CA LEU A 14 -23.75 -30.87 26.50
C LEU A 14 -22.42 -31.36 25.88
N LEU A 15 -22.46 -32.28 24.92
CA LEU A 15 -21.27 -32.77 24.21
C LEU A 15 -21.25 -32.34 22.74
N PHE A 16 -21.55 -31.08 22.46
CA PHE A 16 -21.28 -30.48 21.16
C PHE A 16 -20.97 -29.01 21.37
N LEU A 17 -19.70 -28.67 21.62
CA LEU A 17 -19.05 -27.39 21.31
C LEU A 17 -17.59 -27.39 21.82
N GLN A 18 -16.82 -28.42 21.48
CA GLN A 18 -15.36 -28.30 21.48
C GLN A 18 -14.84 -28.94 20.19
N GLN A 19 -15.15 -28.30 19.05
CA GLN A 19 -14.12 -28.22 18.03
C GLN A 19 -13.04 -27.32 18.62
N ALA A 20 -12.17 -27.91 19.45
CA ALA A 20 -10.86 -27.33 19.71
C ALA A 20 -10.31 -26.96 18.34
N MET A 21 -10.06 -25.66 18.15
CA MET A 21 -9.46 -25.16 16.93
C MET A 21 -8.23 -26.04 16.69
N ALA A 22 -8.25 -26.87 15.64
CA ALA A 22 -7.16 -27.80 15.32
C ALA A 22 -5.81 -27.09 15.04
N ASN A 23 -5.80 -25.77 15.27
CA ASN A 23 -4.70 -24.88 15.10
C ASN A 23 -3.86 -24.60 16.36
N ALA A 24 -4.44 -24.73 17.55
CA ALA A 24 -3.80 -24.46 18.84
C ALA A 24 -3.47 -25.76 19.62
N MET A 25 -2.77 -25.63 20.73
CA MET A 25 -2.54 -26.72 21.69
C MET A 25 -3.86 -27.24 22.29
N ASP A 26 -3.91 -28.54 22.56
CA ASP A 26 -5.05 -29.17 23.23
C ASP A 26 -4.95 -28.95 24.74
N CYS A 27 -5.73 -28.01 25.26
CA CYS A 27 -5.71 -27.65 26.68
C CYS A 27 -6.12 -28.79 27.63
N SER A 28 -6.81 -29.83 27.14
CA SER A 28 -7.07 -31.02 27.95
C SER A 28 -5.81 -31.86 28.22
N LYS A 29 -4.74 -31.60 27.47
CA LYS A 29 -3.44 -32.29 27.54
C LYS A 29 -2.33 -31.40 28.10
N ALA A 30 -2.65 -30.21 28.61
CA ALA A 30 -1.68 -29.33 29.24
C ALA A 30 -1.00 -30.05 30.41
N ALA A 31 0.33 -30.14 30.37
CA ALA A 31 1.12 -30.99 31.27
C ALA A 31 2.12 -30.21 32.13
N ASN A 32 2.39 -28.94 31.82
CA ASN A 32 3.34 -28.10 32.54
C ASN A 32 2.77 -26.70 32.82
N ALA A 33 3.45 -25.95 33.70
CA ALA A 33 3.02 -24.62 34.14
C ALA A 33 2.79 -23.66 32.95
N VAL A 34 3.70 -23.67 31.97
CA VAL A 34 3.61 -22.84 30.76
C VAL A 34 2.34 -23.16 29.97
N GLU A 35 2.08 -24.44 29.71
CA GLU A 35 0.89 -24.90 28.99
C GLU A 35 -0.41 -24.57 29.73
N ASN A 36 -0.42 -24.69 31.05
CA ASN A 36 -1.56 -24.26 31.88
C ASN A 36 -1.78 -22.75 31.79
N THR A 37 -0.70 -21.94 31.85
CA THR A 37 -0.78 -20.48 31.69
C THR A 37 -1.30 -20.07 30.33
N ILE A 38 -0.84 -20.72 29.25
CA ILE A 38 -1.35 -20.49 27.89
C ILE A 38 -2.85 -20.77 27.83
N CYS A 39 -3.29 -21.91 28.37
CA CYS A 39 -4.70 -22.30 28.35
C CYS A 39 -5.60 -21.42 29.23
N ALA A 40 -5.06 -20.85 30.30
CA ALA A 40 -5.78 -19.93 31.18
C ALA A 40 -5.84 -18.49 30.64
N ASN A 41 -4.99 -18.14 29.66
CA ASN A 41 -4.90 -16.80 29.10
C ASN A 41 -5.37 -16.78 27.63
N LYS A 42 -6.50 -16.09 27.37
CA LYS A 42 -7.10 -16.01 26.04
C LYS A 42 -6.13 -15.48 24.97
N GLY A 43 -5.37 -14.42 25.27
CA GLY A 43 -4.44 -13.82 24.31
C GLY A 43 -3.27 -14.75 23.95
N LEU A 44 -2.71 -15.45 24.94
CA LEU A 44 -1.66 -16.46 24.69
C LEU A 44 -2.18 -17.65 23.88
N TYR A 45 -3.41 -18.08 24.15
CA TYR A 45 -4.03 -19.16 23.40
C TYR A 45 -4.28 -18.79 21.93
N GLU A 46 -4.69 -17.55 21.66
CA GLU A 46 -4.83 -17.03 20.30
C GLU A 46 -3.49 -16.96 19.57
N LEU A 47 -2.43 -16.49 20.23
CA LEU A 47 -1.07 -16.51 19.67
C LEU A 47 -0.57 -17.93 19.37
N ASP A 48 -0.90 -18.90 20.23
CA ASP A 48 -0.57 -20.32 20.00
C ASP A 48 -1.32 -20.88 18.78
N ALA A 49 -2.61 -20.55 18.64
CA ALA A 49 -3.42 -20.93 17.49
C ALA A 49 -2.85 -20.37 16.18
N GLN A 50 -2.49 -19.09 16.17
CA GLN A 50 -1.86 -18.42 15.02
C GLN A 50 -0.52 -19.07 14.67
N MET A 51 0.36 -19.25 15.66
CA MET A 51 1.68 -19.85 15.46
C MET A 51 1.57 -21.27 14.89
N GLY A 52 0.65 -22.08 15.44
CA GLY A 52 0.40 -23.43 14.94
C GLY A 52 -0.10 -23.43 13.50
N MET A 53 -0.95 -22.48 13.11
CA MET A 53 -1.43 -22.32 11.74
C MET A 53 -0.28 -22.06 10.76
N VAL A 54 0.56 -21.06 11.04
CA VAL A 54 1.71 -20.70 10.19
C VAL A 54 2.70 -21.87 10.10
N TYR A 55 3.02 -22.51 11.23
CA TYR A 55 3.91 -23.66 11.27
C TYR A 55 3.41 -24.82 10.40
N ARG A 56 2.12 -25.21 10.53
CA ARG A 56 1.54 -26.27 9.70
C ARG A 56 1.47 -25.88 8.23
N GLY A 57 1.21 -24.61 7.93
CA GLY A 57 1.32 -24.04 6.59
C GLY A 57 2.70 -24.33 6.02
N LEU A 58 3.76 -23.82 6.66
CA LEU A 58 5.14 -23.97 6.21
C LEU A 58 5.54 -25.42 6.00
N MET A 59 5.14 -26.31 6.92
CA MET A 59 5.36 -27.75 6.80
C MET A 59 4.73 -28.33 5.52
N LYS A 60 3.64 -27.77 5.00
CA LYS A 60 3.04 -28.18 3.72
C LYS A 60 3.74 -27.52 2.52
N ALA A 61 4.09 -26.25 2.62
CA ALA A 61 4.60 -25.45 1.50
C ALA A 61 6.00 -25.85 1.02
N SER A 62 6.91 -26.25 1.91
CA SER A 62 8.28 -26.62 1.52
C SER A 62 8.70 -27.92 2.19
N ILE A 63 8.93 -28.97 1.40
CA ILE A 63 9.45 -30.26 1.90
C ILE A 63 10.90 -30.12 2.38
N GLU A 64 11.70 -29.33 1.65
CA GLU A 64 13.11 -29.09 1.91
C GLU A 64 13.34 -28.34 3.23
N ALA A 65 12.46 -27.39 3.57
CA ALA A 65 12.56 -26.62 4.82
C ALA A 65 12.15 -27.42 6.07
N ARG A 66 11.50 -28.59 5.93
CA ARG A 66 10.92 -29.34 7.07
C ARG A 66 11.92 -29.73 8.16
N PRO A 67 13.12 -30.24 7.88
CA PRO A 67 14.05 -30.65 8.93
C PRO A 67 14.47 -29.47 9.80
N GLU A 68 14.80 -28.33 9.18
CA GLU A 68 15.21 -27.12 9.88
C GLU A 68 14.05 -26.48 10.65
N LEU A 69 12.86 -26.44 10.05
CA LEU A 69 11.67 -25.92 10.71
C LEU A 69 11.30 -26.73 11.97
N LYS A 70 11.38 -28.06 11.92
CA LYS A 70 11.20 -28.92 13.09
C LYS A 70 12.28 -28.67 14.16
N ARG A 71 13.54 -28.52 13.75
CA ARG A 71 14.66 -28.27 14.65
C ARG A 71 14.47 -26.96 15.40
N THR A 72 14.25 -25.86 14.68
CA THR A 72 14.05 -24.53 15.27
C THR A 72 12.79 -24.44 16.12
N GLN A 73 11.70 -25.14 15.74
CA GLN A 73 10.48 -25.18 16.54
C GLN A 73 10.68 -25.85 17.90
N ARG A 74 11.44 -26.96 17.96
CA ARG A 74 11.76 -27.62 19.23
C ARG A 74 12.63 -26.75 20.12
N LEU A 75 13.61 -26.05 19.52
CA LEU A 75 14.46 -25.10 20.25
C LEU A 75 13.64 -23.94 20.81
N TRP A 76 12.72 -23.40 20.00
CA TRP A 76 11.81 -22.35 20.45
C TRP A 76 10.88 -22.83 21.59
N LEU A 77 10.27 -24.02 21.47
CA LEU A 77 9.46 -24.60 22.56
C LEU A 77 10.25 -24.72 23.87
N LYS A 78 11.52 -25.13 23.78
CA LYS A 78 12.42 -25.18 24.95
C LYS A 78 12.67 -23.79 25.54
N ALA A 79 12.92 -22.79 24.70
CA ALA A 79 13.14 -21.41 25.14
C ALA A 79 11.88 -20.81 25.80
N ARG A 80 10.72 -20.93 25.13
CA ARG A 80 9.40 -20.54 25.64
C ARG A 80 9.12 -21.17 27.00
N ASN A 81 9.42 -22.45 27.17
CA ASN A 81 9.19 -23.14 28.43
C ASN A 81 10.04 -22.60 29.60
N GLY A 82 11.11 -21.85 29.31
CA GLY A 82 11.90 -21.14 30.31
C GLY A 82 11.16 -19.97 30.99
N CYS A 83 10.06 -19.46 30.39
CA CYS A 83 9.24 -18.40 30.97
C CYS A 83 8.39 -18.84 32.17
N VAL A 84 8.17 -20.15 32.33
CA VAL A 84 7.27 -20.69 33.38
C VAL A 84 5.86 -20.06 33.25
N GLU A 85 5.39 -19.29 34.24
CA GLU A 85 4.06 -18.68 34.23
C GLU A 85 4.07 -17.19 33.84
N ASP A 86 5.23 -16.64 33.45
CA ASP A 86 5.37 -15.24 33.06
C ASP A 86 4.68 -14.98 31.71
N VAL A 87 3.49 -14.38 31.78
CA VAL A 87 2.65 -14.04 30.62
C VAL A 87 3.36 -13.10 29.66
N THR A 88 4.13 -12.13 30.15
CA THR A 88 4.83 -11.16 29.30
C THR A 88 5.98 -11.83 28.55
N CYS A 89 6.74 -12.69 29.23
CA CYS A 89 7.77 -13.51 28.60
C CYS A 89 7.18 -14.43 27.51
N LEU A 90 6.06 -15.10 27.81
CA LEU A 90 5.37 -15.97 26.86
C LEU A 90 4.86 -15.19 25.63
N ASP A 91 4.19 -14.06 25.84
CA ASP A 91 3.69 -13.20 24.76
C ASP A 91 4.82 -12.78 23.83
N GLN A 92 5.94 -12.30 24.39
CA GLN A 92 7.13 -11.92 23.61
C GLN A 92 7.65 -13.10 22.77
N HIS A 93 7.85 -14.27 23.38
CA HIS A 93 8.35 -15.45 22.67
C HIS A 93 7.41 -15.91 21.55
N TYR A 94 6.10 -15.80 21.72
CA TYR A 94 5.13 -16.09 20.67
C TYR A 94 5.22 -15.10 19.51
N ARG A 95 5.28 -13.79 19.80
CA ARG A 95 5.39 -12.74 18.77
C ARG A 95 6.67 -12.85 17.96
N GLU A 96 7.81 -13.04 18.63
CA GLU A 96 9.10 -13.27 17.96
C GLU A 96 9.06 -14.49 17.06
N ARG A 97 8.43 -15.58 17.50
CA ARG A 97 8.31 -16.79 16.70
C ARG A 97 7.40 -16.61 15.50
N LEU A 98 6.25 -15.98 15.70
CA LEU A 98 5.34 -15.62 14.62
C LEU A 98 6.06 -14.79 13.56
N GLN A 99 6.82 -13.77 13.97
CA GLN A 99 7.61 -12.95 13.04
C GLN A 99 8.59 -13.79 12.22
N VAL A 100 9.34 -14.70 12.85
CA VAL A 100 10.30 -15.59 12.16
C VAL A 100 9.58 -16.55 11.19
N LEU A 101 8.47 -17.16 11.64
CA LEU A 101 7.72 -18.11 10.82
C LEU A 101 7.04 -17.41 9.64
N ASN A 102 6.45 -16.23 9.85
CA ASN A 102 5.83 -15.41 8.82
C ASN A 102 6.85 -14.97 7.76
N ALA A 103 8.01 -14.47 8.17
CA ALA A 103 9.11 -14.15 7.25
C ALA A 103 9.58 -15.39 6.45
N THR A 104 9.68 -16.55 7.11
CA THR A 104 10.02 -17.82 6.44
C THR A 104 8.94 -18.22 5.43
N TRP A 105 7.66 -18.04 5.79
CA TRP A 105 6.52 -18.32 4.92
C TRP A 105 6.52 -17.43 3.69
N ARG A 106 6.70 -16.12 3.87
CA ARG A 106 6.82 -15.15 2.77
C ARG A 106 7.89 -15.57 1.78
N VAL A 107 9.09 -15.94 2.24
CA VAL A 107 10.17 -16.40 1.34
C VAL A 107 9.82 -17.73 0.66
N ALA A 108 9.31 -18.71 1.41
CA ALA A 108 9.04 -20.05 0.89
C ALA A 108 7.86 -20.10 -0.10
N THR A 109 6.93 -19.14 0.01
CA THR A 109 5.71 -19.08 -0.83
C THR A 109 5.70 -17.88 -1.78
N ALA A 110 6.77 -17.07 -1.76
CA ALA A 110 6.95 -15.96 -2.68
C ALA A 110 6.85 -16.42 -4.13
N TYR A 111 6.04 -15.71 -4.89
CA TYR A 111 6.03 -15.83 -6.32
C TYR A 111 7.36 -15.35 -6.89
N GLN A 112 7.93 -16.18 -7.77
CA GLN A 112 9.08 -15.80 -8.58
C GLN A 112 8.57 -15.44 -9.97
N PRO A 113 8.79 -14.20 -10.44
CA PRO A 113 8.48 -13.82 -11.81
C PRO A 113 9.13 -14.78 -12.81
N ASN A 114 8.37 -15.20 -13.81
CA ASN A 114 8.81 -16.16 -14.81
C ASN A 114 8.88 -15.51 -16.21
N ASP A 115 9.07 -16.33 -17.24
CA ASP A 115 9.17 -15.86 -18.63
C ASP A 115 7.89 -15.16 -19.10
N LEU A 116 6.72 -15.56 -18.60
CA LEU A 116 5.45 -14.89 -18.93
C LEU A 116 5.42 -13.47 -18.38
N ASP A 117 5.90 -13.27 -17.15
CA ASP A 117 5.99 -11.95 -16.53
C ASP A 117 6.99 -11.06 -17.25
N SER A 118 8.14 -11.62 -17.64
CA SER A 118 9.16 -10.91 -18.42
C SER A 118 8.62 -10.48 -19.79
N GLN A 119 7.82 -11.33 -20.44
CA GLN A 119 7.16 -11.00 -21.70
C GLN A 119 6.04 -9.97 -21.53
N ALA A 120 5.22 -10.11 -20.48
CA ALA A 120 4.17 -9.14 -20.16
C ALA A 120 4.76 -7.73 -19.92
N LEU A 121 5.90 -7.67 -19.21
CA LEU A 121 6.63 -6.44 -18.96
C LEU A 121 7.10 -5.77 -20.27
N LYS A 122 7.67 -6.58 -21.18
CA LYS A 122 8.09 -6.12 -22.50
C LYS A 122 6.91 -5.64 -23.35
N ASP A 123 5.81 -6.38 -23.37
CA ASP A 123 4.60 -6.00 -24.12
C ASP A 123 4.04 -4.66 -23.63
N LEU A 124 4.04 -4.43 -22.31
CA LEU A 124 3.57 -3.19 -21.72
C LEU A 124 4.50 -2.03 -22.09
N GLN A 125 5.81 -2.22 -22.01
CA GLN A 125 6.81 -1.24 -22.45
C GLN A 125 6.59 -0.87 -23.93
N GLU A 126 6.45 -1.85 -24.82
CA GLU A 126 6.22 -1.62 -26.25
C GLU A 126 4.89 -0.90 -26.51
N LYS A 127 3.83 -1.23 -25.76
CA LYS A 127 2.53 -0.53 -25.85
C LYS A 127 2.62 0.93 -25.44
N ILE A 128 3.32 1.23 -24.35
CA ILE A 128 3.56 2.61 -23.92
C ILE A 128 4.36 3.34 -25.00
N GLN A 129 5.45 2.75 -25.49
CA GLN A 129 6.27 3.34 -26.56
C GLN A 129 5.50 3.59 -27.85
N ALA A 130 4.56 2.71 -28.22
CA ALA A 130 3.68 2.91 -29.35
C ALA A 130 2.69 4.06 -29.11
N ALA A 131 2.11 4.15 -27.90
CA ALA A 131 1.17 5.19 -27.53
C ALA A 131 1.80 6.59 -27.50
N ILE A 132 3.10 6.70 -27.20
CA ILE A 132 3.86 7.98 -27.24
C ILE A 132 3.70 8.69 -28.59
N LYS A 133 3.60 7.94 -29.70
CA LYS A 133 3.49 8.52 -31.05
C LYS A 133 2.15 9.22 -31.31
N HIS A 134 1.12 8.91 -30.52
CA HIS A 134 -0.25 9.37 -30.72
C HIS A 134 -0.71 10.33 -29.63
N ASP A 135 -0.36 10.02 -28.38
CA ASP A 135 -0.75 10.78 -27.20
C ASP A 135 0.45 10.82 -26.24
N PRO A 136 1.48 11.63 -26.55
CA PRO A 136 2.75 11.61 -25.81
C PRO A 136 2.60 11.98 -24.33
N GLU A 137 1.58 12.79 -24.01
CA GLU A 137 1.29 13.18 -22.64
C GLU A 137 0.48 12.14 -21.87
N PHE A 138 -0.28 11.25 -22.51
CA PHE A 138 -1.10 10.24 -21.82
C PHE A 138 -0.79 8.81 -22.26
N ALA A 139 0.40 8.57 -22.81
CA ALA A 139 0.77 7.28 -23.38
C ALA A 139 0.64 6.11 -22.38
N LEU A 140 1.01 6.33 -21.12
CA LEU A 140 0.88 5.35 -20.05
C LEU A 140 -0.60 5.03 -19.78
N GLU A 141 -1.41 6.05 -19.54
CA GLU A 141 -2.84 5.92 -19.24
C GLU A 141 -3.58 5.27 -20.41
N ARG A 142 -3.26 5.62 -21.66
CA ARG A 142 -3.83 4.98 -22.86
C ARG A 142 -3.44 3.50 -22.95
N ALA A 143 -2.18 3.16 -22.66
CA ALA A 143 -1.72 1.78 -22.68
C ALA A 143 -2.43 0.94 -21.61
N LEU A 144 -2.59 1.47 -20.39
CA LEU A 144 -3.31 0.82 -19.29
C LEU A 144 -4.80 0.64 -19.60
N ALA A 145 -5.46 1.70 -20.07
CA ALA A 145 -6.87 1.64 -20.46
C ALA A 145 -7.13 0.60 -21.56
N ALA A 146 -6.21 0.45 -22.52
CA ALA A 146 -6.32 -0.56 -23.57
C ALA A 146 -6.13 -2.01 -23.08
N LEU A 147 -5.57 -2.19 -21.88
CA LEU A 147 -5.33 -3.49 -21.24
C LEU A 147 -6.30 -3.77 -20.08
N ALA A 148 -7.17 -2.82 -19.75
CA ALA A 148 -8.05 -2.89 -18.60
C ALA A 148 -8.92 -4.16 -18.62
N VAL A 149 -8.94 -4.88 -17.50
CA VAL A 149 -9.88 -5.98 -17.27
C VAL A 149 -11.26 -5.38 -17.12
N LYS A 150 -12.24 -5.97 -17.80
CA LYS A 150 -13.65 -5.61 -17.61
C LYS A 150 -14.07 -6.03 -16.21
N THR A 151 -14.13 -5.07 -15.30
CA THR A 151 -14.73 -5.26 -13.99
C THR A 151 -16.26 -5.29 -14.12
N PRO A 152 -16.95 -6.31 -13.58
CA PRO A 152 -18.40 -6.28 -13.46
C PRO A 152 -18.80 -4.99 -12.76
N SER A 153 -19.80 -4.29 -13.30
CA SER A 153 -20.31 -3.08 -12.68
C SER A 153 -20.93 -3.41 -11.32
N GLY A 154 -20.26 -2.96 -10.26
CA GLY A 154 -20.76 -3.02 -8.88
C GLY A 154 -19.96 -3.96 -7.98
N GLY A 155 -19.41 -3.37 -6.92
CA GLY A 155 -19.06 -4.06 -5.69
C GLY A 155 -20.22 -4.01 -4.68
N PHE A 156 -19.96 -4.43 -3.45
CA PHE A 156 -20.85 -4.22 -2.31
C PHE A 156 -20.06 -3.67 -1.13
N SER A 157 -20.73 -2.96 -0.24
CA SER A 157 -20.11 -2.36 0.95
C SER A 157 -20.40 -3.18 2.20
N GLY A 158 -19.54 -3.03 3.21
CA GLY A 158 -19.86 -3.49 4.56
C GLY A 158 -21.04 -2.73 5.15
N GLU A 159 -21.68 -3.33 6.14
CA GLU A 159 -22.77 -2.73 6.91
C GLU A 159 -22.17 -1.86 8.02
N PRO A 160 -22.54 -0.58 8.19
CA PRO A 160 -21.99 0.27 9.25
C PRO A 160 -22.17 -0.35 10.63
N SER A 161 -21.16 -0.22 11.51
CA SER A 161 -21.33 -0.64 12.91
C SER A 161 -22.29 0.30 13.64
N GLU A 162 -23.12 -0.28 14.51
CA GLU A 162 -24.01 0.49 15.39
C GLU A 162 -23.23 1.28 16.45
N ASP A 163 -22.07 0.75 16.87
CA ASP A 163 -21.25 1.33 17.94
C ASP A 163 -20.25 2.38 17.40
N ASP A 164 -19.78 2.22 16.16
CA ASP A 164 -18.81 3.12 15.55
C ASP A 164 -18.99 3.22 14.02
N SER A 165 -19.53 4.37 13.57
CA SER A 165 -19.77 4.63 12.15
C SER A 165 -18.50 4.70 11.27
N SER A 166 -17.30 4.71 11.86
CA SER A 166 -16.03 4.68 11.14
C SER A 166 -15.59 3.27 10.74
N ILE A 167 -16.27 2.24 11.25
CA ILE A 167 -16.03 0.84 10.91
C ILE A 167 -17.28 0.20 10.29
N THR A 168 -17.08 -0.88 9.56
CA THR A 168 -18.16 -1.63 8.92
C THR A 168 -18.02 -3.11 9.22
N HIS A 169 -19.10 -3.87 9.27
CA HIS A 169 -19.07 -5.31 9.38
C HIS A 169 -19.35 -5.97 8.03
N PHE A 170 -18.91 -7.21 7.88
CA PHE A 170 -19.26 -8.00 6.70
C PHE A 170 -20.79 -8.12 6.59
N PRO A 171 -21.39 -7.99 5.40
CA PRO A 171 -22.85 -7.99 5.26
C PRO A 171 -23.52 -9.23 5.87
N THR A 172 -24.71 -9.05 6.42
CA THR A 172 -25.52 -10.15 7.00
C THR A 172 -26.48 -10.75 5.98
N SER A 173 -26.75 -10.03 4.89
CA SER A 173 -27.63 -10.46 3.80
C SER A 173 -26.92 -10.44 2.46
N ARG A 174 -27.36 -11.29 1.52
CA ARG A 174 -26.71 -11.45 0.22
C ARG A 174 -26.83 -10.18 -0.63
N PRO A 175 -25.72 -9.53 -1.02
CA PRO A 175 -25.74 -8.35 -1.87
C PRO A 175 -26.25 -8.64 -3.29
N LYS A 176 -26.74 -7.59 -3.96
CA LYS A 176 -27.13 -7.67 -5.38
C LYS A 176 -25.89 -8.00 -6.23
N GLY A 177 -26.05 -8.89 -7.21
CA GLY A 177 -24.95 -9.31 -8.10
C GLY A 177 -24.05 -10.41 -7.53
N VAL A 178 -24.30 -10.86 -6.29
CA VAL A 178 -23.64 -12.02 -5.68
C VAL A 178 -24.54 -13.25 -5.84
N SER A 179 -24.01 -14.35 -6.41
CA SER A 179 -24.76 -15.60 -6.58
C SER A 179 -24.97 -16.32 -5.24
N VAL A 180 -25.88 -17.30 -5.20
CA VAL A 180 -26.08 -18.16 -4.00
C VAL A 180 -24.77 -18.85 -3.61
N ASN A 181 -24.03 -19.36 -4.59
CA ASN A 181 -22.81 -20.14 -4.36
C ASN A 181 -21.68 -19.25 -3.84
N GLU A 182 -21.52 -18.04 -4.40
CA GLU A 182 -20.54 -17.08 -3.90
C GLU A 182 -20.90 -16.61 -2.50
N TRP A 183 -22.18 -16.36 -2.24
CA TRP A 183 -22.62 -15.96 -0.91
C TRP A 183 -22.32 -17.03 0.14
N ARG A 184 -22.57 -18.30 -0.17
CA ARG A 184 -22.20 -19.42 0.69
C ARG A 184 -20.69 -19.44 0.94
N ALA A 185 -19.88 -19.25 -0.09
CA ALA A 185 -18.43 -19.23 0.07
C ALA A 185 -17.94 -18.05 0.91
N LEU A 186 -18.44 -16.84 0.66
CA LEU A 186 -18.11 -15.64 1.43
C LEU A 186 -18.42 -15.82 2.93
N THR A 187 -19.64 -16.26 3.25
CA THR A 187 -20.07 -16.49 4.64
C THR A 187 -19.30 -17.62 5.32
N ALA A 188 -18.85 -18.63 4.58
CA ALA A 188 -18.02 -19.70 5.10
C ALA A 188 -16.54 -19.29 5.33
N SER A 189 -16.11 -18.13 4.82
CA SER A 189 -14.69 -17.73 4.77
C SER A 189 -14.25 -16.80 5.89
N LYS A 190 -15.17 -16.42 6.81
CA LYS A 190 -14.88 -15.55 7.96
C LYS A 190 -14.06 -14.30 7.60
N ILE A 191 -14.56 -13.51 6.65
CA ILE A 191 -13.90 -12.30 6.13
C ILE A 191 -14.02 -11.12 7.14
N SER A 192 -14.08 -11.40 8.45
CA SER A 192 -14.44 -10.42 9.49
C SER A 192 -13.29 -9.51 9.91
N GLU A 193 -12.04 -9.96 9.83
CA GLU A 193 -10.88 -9.18 10.32
C GLU A 193 -10.67 -7.87 9.55
N ALA A 194 -10.91 -7.87 8.24
CA ALA A 194 -10.78 -6.66 7.42
C ALA A 194 -11.85 -5.61 7.76
N ALA A 195 -13.00 -6.05 8.26
CA ALA A 195 -14.16 -5.22 8.58
C ALA A 195 -13.95 -4.42 9.89
N GLU A 196 -13.21 -4.98 10.84
CA GLU A 196 -13.02 -4.41 12.18
C GLU A 196 -12.02 -3.23 12.23
N THR A 197 -11.41 -2.86 11.10
CA THR A 197 -10.31 -1.86 11.04
C THR A 197 -10.63 -0.62 10.20
N GLY A 198 -11.83 -0.55 9.60
CA GLY A 198 -12.24 0.63 8.83
C GLY A 198 -13.48 0.43 7.96
N LEU A 199 -13.71 1.38 7.04
CA LEU A 199 -14.81 1.30 6.08
C LEU A 199 -14.43 0.33 4.95
N THR A 200 -15.20 -0.76 4.81
CA THR A 200 -14.88 -1.84 3.87
C THR A 200 -15.79 -1.88 2.66
N SER A 201 -15.18 -2.17 1.51
CA SER A 201 -15.88 -2.49 0.27
C SER A 201 -15.30 -3.72 -0.38
N TYR A 202 -16.14 -4.43 -1.13
CA TYR A 202 -15.86 -5.75 -1.66
C TYR A 202 -16.16 -5.76 -3.15
N THR A 203 -15.28 -6.38 -3.94
CA THR A 203 -15.50 -6.59 -5.37
C THR A 203 -15.22 -8.04 -5.72
N LEU A 204 -16.17 -8.67 -6.42
CA LEU A 204 -16.00 -10.01 -6.97
C LEU A 204 -15.52 -9.89 -8.41
N GLN A 205 -14.31 -10.38 -8.67
CA GLN A 205 -13.63 -10.32 -9.96
C GLN A 205 -12.86 -11.61 -10.18
N ASP A 206 -12.92 -12.17 -11.39
CA ASP A 206 -12.03 -13.28 -11.77
C ASP A 206 -10.61 -12.72 -11.96
N LEU A 207 -9.67 -13.12 -11.09
CA LEU A 207 -8.29 -12.61 -11.04
C LEU A 207 -7.26 -13.62 -11.57
N ASP A 208 -7.63 -14.88 -11.84
CA ASP A 208 -6.74 -15.89 -12.42
C ASP A 208 -7.25 -16.54 -13.72
N GLY A 209 -8.43 -16.15 -14.17
CA GLY A 209 -9.04 -16.58 -15.42
C GLY A 209 -9.67 -17.98 -15.36
N ASP A 210 -9.93 -18.51 -14.16
CA ASP A 210 -10.54 -19.84 -13.98
C ASP A 210 -12.08 -19.83 -14.17
N GLY A 211 -12.67 -18.66 -14.39
CA GLY A 211 -14.12 -18.46 -14.55
C GLY A 211 -14.88 -18.36 -13.22
N GLN A 212 -14.20 -18.46 -12.08
CA GLN A 212 -14.72 -18.17 -10.76
C GLN A 212 -14.24 -16.80 -10.30
N ARG A 213 -15.14 -16.04 -9.68
CA ARG A 213 -14.77 -14.73 -9.14
C ARG A 213 -14.05 -14.89 -7.80
N ASP A 214 -12.89 -14.26 -7.73
CA ASP A 214 -12.12 -13.98 -6.52
C ASP A 214 -12.64 -12.72 -5.83
N LEU A 215 -12.15 -12.46 -4.62
CA LEU A 215 -12.59 -11.33 -3.81
C LEU A 215 -11.46 -10.31 -3.65
N ILE A 216 -11.75 -9.06 -3.97
CA ILE A 216 -10.95 -7.89 -3.61
C ILE A 216 -11.65 -7.22 -2.43
N VAL A 217 -10.90 -6.90 -1.37
CA VAL A 217 -11.38 -6.19 -0.19
C VAL A 217 -10.59 -4.89 -0.08
N ASN A 218 -11.28 -3.75 -0.08
CA ASN A 218 -10.68 -2.45 0.20
C ASN A 218 -11.12 -2.01 1.59
N THR A 219 -10.17 -1.69 2.46
CA THR A 219 -10.41 -1.17 3.81
C THR A 219 -9.83 0.22 3.93
N TYR A 220 -10.69 1.22 4.03
CA TYR A 220 -10.29 2.59 4.32
C TYR A 220 -10.08 2.76 5.83
N ALA A 221 -8.82 2.94 6.22
CA ALA A 221 -8.40 3.13 7.62
C ALA A 221 -8.28 4.62 8.00
N GLY A 222 -8.31 5.53 7.02
CA GLY A 222 -8.20 6.96 7.26
C GLY A 222 -6.84 7.39 7.81
N GLY A 223 -6.85 8.15 8.91
CA GLY A 223 -5.65 8.78 9.46
C GLY A 223 -5.21 10.03 8.68
N THR A 224 -4.07 10.61 9.05
CA THR A 224 -3.56 11.84 8.40
C THR A 224 -3.19 11.64 6.93
N GLY A 225 -2.79 10.42 6.56
CA GLY A 225 -2.48 10.03 5.18
C GLY A 225 -3.69 9.60 4.35
N LEU A 226 -4.85 9.33 4.97
CA LEU A 226 -6.04 8.80 4.30
C LEU A 226 -5.76 7.45 3.60
N PHE A 227 -5.34 6.46 4.39
CA PHE A 227 -4.91 5.17 3.86
C PHE A 227 -6.07 4.26 3.47
N THR A 228 -5.92 3.58 2.34
CA THR A 228 -6.75 2.46 1.91
C THR A 228 -5.88 1.24 1.66
N TYR A 229 -6.20 0.14 2.34
CA TYR A 229 -5.52 -1.14 2.19
C TYR A 229 -6.34 -2.05 1.28
N VAL A 230 -5.67 -2.75 0.36
CA VAL A 230 -6.32 -3.65 -0.60
C VAL A 230 -5.83 -5.07 -0.37
N GLU A 231 -6.74 -5.96 0.01
CA GLU A 231 -6.50 -7.41 0.13
C GLU A 231 -7.18 -8.16 -1.00
N THR A 232 -6.64 -9.34 -1.33
CA THR A 232 -7.16 -10.23 -2.36
C THR A 232 -7.26 -11.66 -1.83
N TRP A 233 -8.35 -12.32 -2.19
CA TRP A 233 -8.65 -13.68 -1.77
C TRP A 233 -9.02 -14.53 -2.96
N ARG A 234 -8.30 -15.63 -3.13
CA ARG A 234 -8.58 -16.60 -4.17
C ARG A 234 -9.78 -17.45 -3.77
N ARG A 235 -10.70 -17.70 -4.69
CA ARG A 235 -11.77 -18.68 -4.49
C ARG A 235 -11.22 -20.10 -4.62
N ASP A 236 -11.47 -20.91 -3.60
CA ASP A 236 -11.09 -22.32 -3.53
C ASP A 236 -12.31 -23.15 -3.10
N GLY A 237 -13.11 -23.54 -4.10
CA GLY A 237 -14.37 -24.26 -3.90
C GLY A 237 -15.39 -23.46 -3.10
N GLU A 238 -15.67 -23.92 -1.87
CA GLU A 238 -16.64 -23.31 -0.95
C GLU A 238 -16.01 -22.26 -0.01
N HIS A 239 -14.76 -21.87 -0.23
CA HIS A 239 -14.08 -20.85 0.59
C HIS A 239 -13.31 -19.85 -0.26
N PHE A 240 -13.03 -18.69 0.33
CA PHE A 240 -12.06 -17.70 -0.11
C PHE A 240 -10.84 -17.81 0.79
N VAL A 241 -9.65 -17.79 0.19
CA VAL A 241 -8.39 -17.99 0.88
C VAL A 241 -7.47 -16.82 0.60
N LYS A 242 -6.95 -16.18 1.66
CA LYS A 242 -5.97 -15.10 1.56
C LYS A 242 -4.69 -15.56 0.86
N ARG A 243 -3.98 -14.60 0.25
CA ARG A 243 -2.62 -14.78 -0.30
C ARG A 243 -1.57 -15.15 0.76
N SER A 244 -1.75 -14.66 1.99
CA SER A 244 -0.84 -14.84 3.12
C SER A 244 -1.59 -15.36 4.34
N VAL A 245 -0.86 -16.02 5.24
CA VAL A 245 -1.35 -16.44 6.56
C VAL A 245 -1.17 -15.34 7.62
N GLU A 246 -0.50 -14.24 7.26
CA GLU A 246 -0.36 -13.06 8.11
C GLU A 246 -1.71 -12.35 8.26
N ALA A 247 -2.01 -11.89 9.48
CA ALA A 247 -3.25 -11.17 9.77
C ALA A 247 -3.36 -9.91 8.90
N GLU A 248 -2.28 -9.11 8.86
CA GLU A 248 -2.14 -7.97 7.96
C GLU A 248 -1.39 -8.40 6.70
N SER A 249 -2.12 -8.53 5.58
CA SER A 249 -1.53 -8.99 4.32
C SER A 249 -2.14 -8.35 3.08
N SER A 250 -2.25 -7.02 3.09
CA SER A 250 -2.69 -6.23 1.93
C SER A 250 -1.78 -6.49 0.72
N LEU A 251 -2.35 -6.74 -0.46
CA LEU A 251 -1.61 -6.81 -1.71
C LEU A 251 -0.87 -5.49 -1.98
N PHE A 252 -1.55 -4.38 -1.74
CA PHE A 252 -0.97 -3.05 -1.71
C PHE A 252 -1.79 -2.12 -0.80
N TYR A 253 -1.25 -0.94 -0.51
CA TYR A 253 -2.03 0.16 0.03
C TYR A 253 -1.81 1.44 -0.80
N ILE A 254 -2.78 2.35 -0.71
CA ILE A 254 -2.68 3.71 -1.24
C ILE A 254 -2.96 4.73 -0.14
N ASN A 255 -2.47 5.95 -0.30
CA ASN A 255 -2.80 7.07 0.56
C ASN A 255 -3.08 8.33 -0.27
N ASP A 256 -4.19 9.00 0.01
CA ASP A 256 -4.60 10.19 -0.77
C ASP A 256 -3.79 11.43 -0.41
N ARG A 257 -3.08 11.43 0.73
CA ARG A 257 -2.23 12.53 1.17
C ARG A 257 -0.78 12.09 1.31
N GLY A 258 0.11 12.75 0.58
CA GLY A 258 1.55 12.47 0.62
C GLY A 258 2.02 11.41 -0.37
N ALA A 259 1.22 11.08 -1.37
CA ALA A 259 1.59 10.23 -2.48
C ALA A 259 0.70 10.51 -3.70
N ASN A 260 1.06 9.96 -4.86
CA ASN A 260 0.22 9.90 -6.05
C ASN A 260 0.22 8.46 -6.56
N GLN A 261 -0.72 7.69 -6.03
CA GLN A 261 -0.81 6.25 -6.24
C GLN A 261 -2.14 5.88 -6.87
N SER A 262 -2.12 4.87 -7.73
CA SER A 262 -3.31 4.34 -8.36
C SER A 262 -3.14 2.86 -8.70
N VAL A 263 -4.23 2.19 -9.04
CA VAL A 263 -4.18 0.80 -9.50
C VAL A 263 -5.06 0.61 -10.72
N ASP A 264 -4.51 -0.05 -11.72
CA ASP A 264 -5.26 -0.52 -12.89
C ASP A 264 -5.23 -2.04 -12.92
N TRP A 265 -6.40 -2.67 -12.95
CA TRP A 265 -6.52 -4.10 -13.17
C TRP A 265 -6.35 -4.38 -14.66
N ILE A 266 -5.24 -4.97 -15.07
CA ILE A 266 -4.91 -5.19 -16.47
C ILE A 266 -4.71 -6.66 -16.81
N SER A 267 -5.00 -7.04 -18.05
CA SER A 267 -4.70 -8.37 -18.58
C SER A 267 -3.58 -8.30 -19.61
N LEU A 268 -2.51 -9.05 -19.35
CA LEU A 268 -1.38 -9.21 -20.26
C LEU A 268 -1.12 -10.71 -20.44
N ARG A 269 -1.06 -11.15 -21.70
CA ARG A 269 -0.82 -12.56 -22.05
C ARG A 269 -1.78 -13.55 -21.35
N GLY A 270 -3.02 -13.12 -21.10
CA GLY A 270 -4.04 -13.93 -20.42
C GLY A 270 -3.90 -14.00 -18.90
N LYS A 271 -2.91 -13.31 -18.31
CA LYS A 271 -2.74 -13.18 -16.86
C LYS A 271 -3.21 -11.80 -16.40
N THR A 272 -3.94 -11.76 -15.29
CA THR A 272 -4.36 -10.52 -14.65
C THR A 272 -3.28 -10.03 -13.69
N TYR A 273 -3.03 -8.73 -13.74
CA TYR A 273 -2.12 -8.02 -12.84
C TYR A 273 -2.86 -6.87 -12.17
N ALA A 274 -2.52 -6.60 -10.91
CA ALA A 274 -2.75 -5.27 -10.34
C ALA A 274 -1.55 -4.41 -10.76
N ALA A 275 -1.75 -3.53 -11.75
CA ALA A 275 -0.75 -2.56 -12.16
C ALA A 275 -0.80 -1.38 -11.19
N TYR A 276 -0.05 -1.50 -10.10
CA TYR A 276 0.03 -0.51 -9.04
C TYR A 276 1.03 0.57 -9.44
N ARG A 277 0.55 1.81 -9.60
CA ARG A 277 1.37 2.98 -9.93
C ARG A 277 1.70 3.73 -8.65
N ASP A 278 2.97 4.04 -8.47
CA ASP A 278 3.49 4.96 -7.45
C ASP A 278 4.31 6.04 -8.16
N SER A 279 3.87 7.28 -8.03
CA SER A 279 4.37 8.40 -8.83
C SER A 279 5.12 9.39 -7.97
N GLU A 280 6.13 10.02 -8.56
CA GLU A 280 6.93 11.12 -8.01
C GLU A 280 7.15 12.16 -9.11
N TYR A 281 7.71 13.32 -8.78
CA TYR A 281 8.05 14.30 -9.80
C TYR A 281 8.99 13.70 -10.84
N GLY A 282 8.51 13.60 -12.08
CA GLY A 282 9.31 13.14 -13.20
C GLY A 282 9.39 11.61 -13.35
N ALA A 283 8.66 10.83 -12.55
CA ALA A 283 8.60 9.39 -12.76
C ALA A 283 7.30 8.73 -12.29
N ASP A 284 6.83 7.76 -13.08
CA ASP A 284 5.84 6.77 -12.66
C ASP A 284 6.53 5.41 -12.53
N ARG A 285 6.39 4.76 -11.38
CA ARG A 285 6.79 3.37 -11.17
C ARG A 285 5.54 2.49 -11.16
N LEU A 286 5.41 1.63 -12.15
CA LEU A 286 4.28 0.74 -12.32
C LEU A 286 4.69 -0.70 -12.00
N TYR A 287 4.26 -1.19 -10.85
CA TYR A 287 4.51 -2.53 -10.34
C TYR A 287 3.42 -3.48 -10.82
N LEU A 288 3.80 -4.54 -11.53
CA LEU A 288 2.88 -5.59 -12.00
C LEU A 288 2.74 -6.67 -10.93
N LEU A 289 1.85 -6.45 -9.97
CA LEU A 289 1.62 -7.38 -8.87
C LEU A 289 0.76 -8.56 -9.31
N ASN A 290 1.16 -9.77 -8.93
CA ASN A 290 0.28 -10.93 -9.05
C ASN A 290 -0.77 -10.87 -7.94
N PRO A 291 -2.07 -10.77 -8.26
CA PRO A 291 -3.10 -10.54 -7.25
C PRO A 291 -3.24 -11.65 -6.24
N LEU A 292 -2.97 -12.91 -6.62
CA LEU A 292 -3.28 -14.06 -5.77
C LEU A 292 -2.03 -14.73 -5.20
N LYS A 293 -0.90 -14.02 -5.20
CA LYS A 293 0.39 -14.54 -4.69
C LYS A 293 1.10 -13.53 -3.79
N ILE A 294 2.10 -14.00 -3.05
CA ILE A 294 3.02 -13.16 -2.29
C ILE A 294 4.07 -12.59 -3.26
N ASN A 295 4.13 -11.27 -3.40
CA ASN A 295 5.01 -10.58 -4.33
C ASN A 295 6.28 -10.12 -3.59
N VAL A 296 7.43 -10.74 -3.88
CA VAL A 296 8.73 -10.32 -3.32
C VAL A 296 9.62 -9.71 -4.40
N GLN A 297 9.63 -10.34 -5.57
CA GLN A 297 10.23 -9.81 -6.78
C GLN A 297 9.08 -9.45 -7.73
N VAL A 298 9.08 -8.21 -8.22
CA VAL A 298 7.97 -7.62 -8.97
C VAL A 298 8.51 -7.09 -10.29
N PRO A 299 7.89 -7.44 -11.43
CA PRO A 299 8.13 -6.78 -12.70
C PRO A 299 7.65 -5.33 -12.64
N THR A 300 8.52 -4.40 -12.98
CA THR A 300 8.26 -2.95 -12.85
C THR A 300 8.57 -2.25 -14.16
N VAL A 301 7.62 -1.46 -14.65
CA VAL A 301 7.86 -0.46 -15.70
C VAL A 301 8.11 0.88 -15.04
N THR A 302 9.17 1.57 -15.43
CA THR A 302 9.42 2.95 -15.00
C THR A 302 9.30 3.87 -16.21
N VAL A 303 8.39 4.83 -16.13
CA VAL A 303 8.24 5.89 -17.13
C VAL A 303 8.84 7.16 -16.54
N ARG A 304 9.84 7.74 -17.20
CA ARG A 304 10.45 9.00 -16.77
C ARG A 304 9.98 10.16 -17.62
N TYR A 305 9.72 11.28 -16.99
CA TYR A 305 9.23 12.50 -17.62
C TYR A 305 10.20 13.66 -17.42
N ARG A 306 10.24 14.56 -18.39
CA ARG A 306 10.68 15.94 -18.22
C ARG A 306 9.45 16.84 -18.34
N TYR A 307 9.44 17.98 -17.65
CA TYR A 307 8.37 18.97 -17.78
C TYR A 307 8.88 20.26 -18.40
N ASP A 308 8.12 20.78 -19.36
CA ASP A 308 8.24 22.17 -19.79
C ASP A 308 7.48 23.03 -18.79
N LEU A 309 8.19 23.54 -17.77
CA LEU A 309 7.62 24.36 -16.71
C LEU A 309 7.43 25.82 -17.18
N ASP A 310 6.28 26.41 -16.83
CA ASP A 310 5.97 27.81 -17.07
C ASP A 310 5.20 28.42 -15.89
N VAL A 311 5.58 29.64 -15.51
CA VAL A 311 4.81 30.50 -14.61
C VAL A 311 3.78 31.27 -15.44
N PRO A 312 2.46 31.11 -15.23
CA PRO A 312 1.46 31.87 -15.96
C PRO A 312 1.51 33.35 -15.56
N SER A 313 1.11 34.24 -16.48
CA SER A 313 1.04 35.68 -16.20
C SER A 313 -0.04 36.00 -15.17
N LEU A 314 -1.21 35.34 -15.27
CA LEU A 314 -2.27 35.45 -14.29
C LEU A 314 -1.98 34.50 -13.12
N GLN A 315 -1.86 35.05 -11.93
CA GLN A 315 -1.59 34.35 -10.68
C GLN A 315 -2.74 34.53 -9.70
N HIS A 316 -2.87 33.64 -8.72
CA HIS A 316 -3.87 33.72 -7.67
C HIS A 316 -3.28 34.24 -6.35
N LEU A 317 -4.06 35.03 -5.62
CA LEU A 317 -3.76 35.33 -4.21
C LEU A 317 -4.11 34.15 -3.32
N ASP A 318 -3.57 34.12 -2.10
CA ASP A 318 -3.80 33.07 -1.11
C ASP A 318 -5.28 32.91 -0.70
N ASP A 319 -6.14 33.89 -1.03
CA ASP A 319 -7.59 33.80 -0.82
C ASP A 319 -8.29 32.83 -1.81
N GLY A 320 -7.56 32.32 -2.80
CA GLY A 320 -8.02 31.37 -3.82
C GLY A 320 -9.09 31.91 -4.77
N LYS A 321 -9.37 33.22 -4.75
CA LYS A 321 -10.45 33.85 -5.51
C LYS A 321 -9.97 35.03 -6.33
N SER A 322 -9.10 35.83 -5.74
CA SER A 322 -8.56 37.03 -6.34
C SER A 322 -7.36 36.66 -7.20
N THR A 323 -7.21 37.36 -8.32
CA THR A 323 -6.10 37.18 -9.26
C THR A 323 -5.30 38.46 -9.41
N PHE A 324 -4.05 38.33 -9.81
CA PHE A 324 -3.18 39.44 -10.18
C PHE A 324 -2.36 39.09 -11.42
N GLU A 325 -2.02 40.10 -12.22
CA GLU A 325 -1.11 39.94 -13.35
C GLU A 325 0.33 40.11 -12.88
N LEU A 326 1.16 39.14 -13.21
CA LEU A 326 2.58 39.09 -12.89
C LEU A 326 3.37 39.97 -13.85
N GLU A 327 4.26 40.80 -13.31
CA GLU A 327 5.13 41.64 -14.15
C GLU A 327 6.01 40.79 -15.08
N SER A 328 6.14 41.23 -16.33
CA SER A 328 6.79 40.45 -17.39
C SER A 328 8.25 40.11 -17.11
N ASP A 329 8.99 41.03 -16.47
CA ASP A 329 10.40 40.80 -16.10
C ASP A 329 10.52 39.83 -14.93
N LEU A 330 9.64 39.93 -13.93
CA LEU A 330 9.57 38.97 -12.83
C LEU A 330 9.23 37.56 -13.36
N ARG A 331 8.22 37.44 -14.22
CA ARG A 331 7.86 36.16 -14.87
C ARG A 331 9.06 35.55 -15.61
N ARG A 332 9.82 36.37 -16.35
CA ARG A 332 11.03 35.92 -17.05
C ARG A 332 12.07 35.38 -16.07
N THR A 333 12.33 36.10 -14.98
CA THR A 333 13.27 35.67 -13.93
C THR A 333 12.86 34.34 -13.31
N LEU A 334 11.58 34.17 -12.96
CA LEU A 334 11.09 32.91 -12.38
C LEU A 334 11.26 31.74 -13.35
N ASN A 335 10.87 31.92 -14.62
CA ASN A 335 11.04 30.88 -15.65
C ASN A 335 12.53 30.54 -15.91
N GLN A 336 13.44 31.52 -15.83
CA GLN A 336 14.88 31.26 -15.94
C GLN A 336 15.40 30.41 -14.77
N ALA A 337 14.92 30.66 -13.55
CA ALA A 337 15.26 29.82 -12.40
C ALA A 337 14.73 28.39 -12.58
N LEU A 338 13.48 28.23 -13.00
CA LEU A 338 12.85 26.92 -13.24
C LEU A 338 13.59 26.08 -14.30
N ALA A 339 14.17 26.71 -15.33
CA ALA A 339 14.98 26.02 -16.34
C ALA A 339 16.23 25.32 -15.77
N SER A 340 16.59 25.61 -14.52
CA SER A 340 17.69 24.94 -13.80
C SER A 340 17.23 23.90 -12.77
N ALA A 341 15.92 23.67 -12.60
CA ALA A 341 15.35 22.70 -11.65
C ALA A 341 15.98 21.31 -11.77
N ASP A 342 16.04 20.76 -12.98
CA ASP A 342 16.60 19.44 -13.28
C ASP A 342 18.12 19.33 -13.00
N LYS A 343 18.82 20.45 -12.82
CA LYS A 343 20.28 20.49 -12.60
C LYS A 343 20.65 20.64 -11.12
N THR A 344 19.65 20.83 -10.27
CA THR A 344 19.89 21.01 -8.83
C THR A 344 20.34 19.71 -8.19
N VAL A 345 21.16 19.83 -7.14
CA VAL A 345 21.70 18.68 -6.41
C VAL A 345 21.21 18.78 -4.97
N ALA A 346 20.75 17.67 -4.42
CA ALA A 346 20.45 17.57 -3.00
C ALA A 346 21.71 17.85 -2.17
N ASN A 347 21.64 18.81 -1.25
CA ASN A 347 22.75 19.30 -0.41
C ASN A 347 23.91 19.89 -1.24
N PRO A 348 23.73 21.11 -1.79
CA PRO A 348 24.78 21.75 -2.58
C PRO A 348 26.01 22.05 -1.71
N LYS A 349 27.20 21.95 -2.32
CA LYS A 349 28.48 22.29 -1.66
C LYS A 349 28.73 23.79 -1.58
N GLU A 350 28.06 24.56 -2.44
CA GLU A 350 28.12 26.01 -2.51
C GLU A 350 26.75 26.58 -2.12
N PRO A 351 26.70 27.76 -1.48
CA PRO A 351 25.44 28.37 -1.09
C PRO A 351 24.64 28.79 -2.33
N LEU A 352 23.32 28.70 -2.26
CA LEU A 352 22.41 29.11 -3.34
C LEU A 352 22.42 30.64 -3.48
N CYS A 353 22.45 31.36 -2.36
CA CYS A 353 22.57 32.81 -2.32
C CYS A 353 23.90 33.26 -1.71
N PRO A 354 24.47 34.40 -2.13
CA PRO A 354 25.66 34.95 -1.50
C PRO A 354 25.46 35.19 0.00
N ILE A 355 26.39 34.69 0.81
CA ILE A 355 26.36 34.88 2.28
C ILE A 355 26.95 36.27 2.59
N PRO A 356 26.23 37.13 3.33
CA PRO A 356 26.75 38.42 3.74
C PRO A 356 27.87 38.26 4.77
N PRO A 357 28.85 39.21 4.84
CA PRO A 357 29.96 39.13 5.80
C PRO A 357 29.53 39.14 7.27
N THR A 358 28.33 39.66 7.54
CA THR A 358 27.70 39.76 8.87
C THR A 358 26.21 39.47 8.70
N GLY A 359 25.63 38.59 9.51
CA GLY A 359 24.22 38.20 9.36
C GLY A 359 23.88 36.86 10.03
N PRO A 360 22.67 36.33 9.78
CA PRO A 360 22.26 35.01 10.25
C PRO A 360 23.18 33.89 9.72
N GLY A 361 23.11 32.71 10.35
CA GLY A 361 24.07 31.63 10.15
C GLY A 361 24.18 31.14 8.70
N GLU A 362 25.37 30.67 8.30
CA GLU A 362 25.68 30.23 6.94
C GLU A 362 24.68 29.21 6.37
N ASN A 363 24.06 28.39 7.22
CA ASN A 363 23.13 27.33 6.83
C ASN A 363 21.86 27.83 6.11
N ASP A 364 21.39 29.04 6.41
CA ASP A 364 20.17 29.59 5.82
C ASP A 364 20.30 29.89 4.32
N TYR A 365 21.51 29.81 3.78
CA TYR A 365 21.82 30.12 2.38
C TYR A 365 21.91 28.89 1.47
N TYR A 366 21.80 27.67 2.02
CA TYR A 366 22.02 26.41 1.26
C TYR A 366 20.75 25.67 0.86
N SER A 367 19.62 25.93 1.52
CA SER A 367 18.36 25.21 1.25
C SER A 367 17.16 26.05 1.63
N TYR A 368 16.02 25.83 0.97
CA TYR A 368 14.75 26.44 1.39
C TYR A 368 14.29 25.96 2.77
N GLY A 369 14.73 24.77 3.19
CA GLY A 369 14.28 24.08 4.39
C GLY A 369 13.53 22.78 4.08
N PRO A 370 13.11 22.02 5.10
CA PRO A 370 12.39 20.76 4.93
C PRO A 370 10.98 20.99 4.37
N ALA A 371 10.49 20.02 3.62
CA ALA A 371 9.11 19.98 3.12
C ALA A 371 8.21 19.20 4.07
N SER A 372 6.91 19.52 4.06
CA SER A 372 5.91 18.70 4.75
C SER A 372 5.68 17.37 4.02
N TYR A 373 5.25 16.33 4.73
CA TYR A 373 5.03 14.99 4.16
C TYR A 373 3.96 14.92 3.05
N TYR A 374 3.09 15.92 2.94
CA TYR A 374 2.00 15.95 1.96
C TYR A 374 2.39 16.62 0.62
N ILE A 375 3.64 17.06 0.50
CA ILE A 375 4.21 17.67 -0.72
C ILE A 375 5.59 17.07 -1.02
N GLU A 376 6.01 17.20 -2.26
CA GLU A 376 7.34 16.87 -2.72
C GLU A 376 8.12 18.16 -3.02
N LYS A 377 9.26 18.36 -2.35
CA LYS A 377 10.18 19.43 -2.73
C LYS A 377 11.15 18.91 -3.77
N VAL A 378 10.93 19.32 -5.00
CA VAL A 378 11.64 18.86 -6.20
C VAL A 378 13.06 19.44 -6.24
N ALA A 379 13.19 20.74 -5.98
CA ALA A 379 14.45 21.45 -6.12
C ALA A 379 14.51 22.70 -5.22
N ASP A 380 15.70 23.01 -4.73
CA ASP A 380 16.03 24.34 -4.19
C ASP A 380 16.81 25.13 -5.25
N LEU A 381 16.39 26.37 -5.51
CA LEU A 381 16.86 27.19 -6.63
C LEU A 381 17.25 28.61 -6.17
N PRO A 382 18.34 29.20 -6.69
CA PRO A 382 18.58 30.61 -6.50
C PRO A 382 17.70 31.43 -7.43
N VAL A 383 17.06 32.48 -6.89
CA VAL A 383 16.20 33.39 -7.66
C VAL A 383 16.61 34.82 -7.35
N VAL A 384 17.18 35.52 -8.33
CA VAL A 384 17.63 36.91 -8.16
C VAL A 384 16.59 37.86 -8.74
N ILE A 385 15.91 38.61 -7.88
CA ILE A 385 14.90 39.59 -8.27
C ILE A 385 15.47 40.98 -7.97
N ALA A 386 15.67 41.79 -9.02
CA ALA A 386 16.43 43.03 -8.94
C ALA A 386 17.82 42.80 -8.32
N ASN A 387 18.07 43.28 -7.11
CA ASN A 387 19.36 43.13 -6.41
C ASN A 387 19.30 42.14 -5.23
N ASP A 388 18.14 41.55 -4.96
CA ASP A 388 17.94 40.62 -3.85
C ASP A 388 18.00 39.17 -4.33
N CYS A 389 18.71 38.32 -3.58
CA CYS A 389 18.74 36.88 -3.82
C CYS A 389 17.76 36.17 -2.89
N TYR A 390 16.88 35.38 -3.50
CA TYR A 390 15.91 34.53 -2.82
C TYR A 390 16.30 33.07 -3.01
N ILE A 391 15.97 32.25 -2.02
CA ILE A 391 15.97 30.79 -2.18
C ILE A 391 14.56 30.38 -2.54
N GLY A 392 14.42 29.77 -3.70
CA GLY A 392 13.18 29.17 -4.19
C GLY A 392 13.11 27.68 -3.90
N ALA A 393 11.95 27.18 -3.50
CA ALA A 393 11.61 25.77 -3.50
C ALA A 393 10.58 25.50 -4.60
N LEU A 394 10.92 24.62 -5.54
CA LEU A 394 9.95 24.03 -6.46
C LEU A 394 9.24 22.89 -5.72
N ILE A 395 7.95 23.07 -5.48
CA ILE A 395 7.09 22.15 -4.73
C ILE A 395 6.09 21.53 -5.70
N ASN A 396 5.91 20.22 -5.61
CA ASN A 396 4.95 19.48 -6.41
C ASN A 396 4.18 18.49 -5.52
N TRP A 397 3.12 17.90 -6.08
CA TRP A 397 2.29 16.88 -5.43
C TRP A 397 2.49 15.54 -6.14
N PHE A 398 3.71 14.99 -6.05
CA PHE A 398 4.04 13.63 -6.47
C PHE A 398 3.74 13.34 -7.95
N GLY A 399 4.05 14.27 -8.83
CA GLY A 399 3.80 14.16 -10.27
C GLY A 399 2.33 14.27 -10.68
N SER A 400 1.42 14.66 -9.78
CA SER A 400 -0.02 14.77 -10.09
C SER A 400 -0.27 15.62 -11.34
N TYR A 401 -1.00 15.04 -12.30
CA TYR A 401 -1.13 15.54 -13.66
C TYR A 401 -2.60 15.51 -14.12
N SER A 402 -3.00 16.51 -14.90
CA SER A 402 -4.33 16.57 -15.49
C SER A 402 -4.27 16.98 -16.96
N GLU A 403 -5.26 16.54 -17.76
CA GLU A 403 -5.36 16.95 -19.18
C GLU A 403 -5.52 18.45 -19.34
N LYS A 404 -6.31 19.07 -18.44
CA LYS A 404 -6.62 20.49 -18.49
C LYS A 404 -5.42 21.38 -18.16
N ASN A 405 -4.76 21.09 -17.03
CA ASN A 405 -3.76 22.01 -16.46
C ASN A 405 -2.32 21.47 -16.58
N GLY A 406 -2.14 20.22 -17.02
CA GLY A 406 -0.85 19.54 -16.92
C GLY A 406 -0.47 19.24 -15.47
N LEU A 407 0.83 19.30 -15.20
CA LEU A 407 1.40 19.25 -13.86
C LEU A 407 1.14 20.59 -13.17
N PHE A 408 0.67 20.56 -11.93
CA PHE A 408 0.66 21.73 -11.06
C PHE A 408 1.83 21.68 -10.07
N ALA A 409 2.54 22.78 -9.93
CA ALA A 409 3.62 22.97 -8.97
C ALA A 409 3.57 24.40 -8.41
N GLN A 410 4.33 24.65 -7.35
CA GLN A 410 4.46 25.95 -6.72
C GLN A 410 5.94 26.29 -6.60
N LEU A 411 6.32 27.51 -6.96
CA LEU A 411 7.65 28.07 -6.68
C LEU A 411 7.53 29.01 -5.48
N ALA A 412 7.89 28.52 -4.30
CA ALA A 412 7.90 29.30 -3.07
C ALA A 412 9.26 29.97 -2.89
N LEU A 413 9.32 31.27 -2.66
CA LEU A 413 10.53 32.05 -2.45
C LEU A 413 10.59 32.53 -1.01
N ARG A 414 11.77 32.46 -0.41
CA ARG A 414 12.07 33.11 0.87
C ARG A 414 13.37 33.89 0.76
N LYS A 415 13.45 35.01 1.46
CA LYS A 415 14.70 35.73 1.62
C LYS A 415 15.53 35.10 2.76
N PRO A 416 16.81 34.74 2.55
CA PRO A 416 17.61 34.09 3.59
C PRO A 416 17.81 34.90 4.86
N ASP A 417 17.88 36.22 4.75
CA ASP A 417 18.19 37.18 5.82
C ASP A 417 16.96 37.90 6.39
N ALA A 418 15.75 37.56 5.93
CA ALA A 418 14.51 38.18 6.41
C ALA A 418 13.43 37.13 6.69
N ASP A 419 13.12 36.96 7.98
CA ASP A 419 12.03 36.12 8.42
C ASP A 419 10.68 36.66 7.93
N GLY A 420 9.90 35.81 7.26
CA GLY A 420 8.51 36.10 6.91
C GLY A 420 8.23 36.73 5.53
N ASP A 421 9.25 37.12 4.74
CA ASP A 421 9.04 37.48 3.31
C ASP A 421 9.00 36.20 2.46
N VAL A 422 7.88 35.46 2.60
CA VAL A 422 7.59 34.28 1.79
C VAL A 422 6.61 34.66 0.69
N ARG A 423 6.98 34.35 -0.56
CA ARG A 423 6.14 34.56 -1.75
C ARG A 423 5.97 33.24 -2.45
N SER A 424 4.84 33.03 -3.10
CA SER A 424 4.63 31.81 -3.87
C SER A 424 4.01 32.10 -5.22
N TYR A 425 4.42 31.33 -6.22
CA TYR A 425 3.94 31.45 -7.59
C TYR A 425 3.48 30.09 -8.09
N GLU A 426 2.33 30.06 -8.75
CA GLU A 426 1.84 28.89 -9.45
C GLU A 426 2.74 28.59 -10.64
N VAL A 427 3.03 27.30 -10.84
CA VAL A 427 3.83 26.80 -11.95
C VAL A 427 3.06 25.66 -12.59
N TYR A 428 2.97 25.66 -13.92
CA TYR A 428 2.36 24.58 -14.67
C TYR A 428 3.39 23.91 -15.59
N GLY A 429 3.22 22.62 -15.85
CA GLY A 429 4.16 21.85 -16.64
C GLY A 429 3.49 20.91 -17.64
N ARG A 430 3.95 20.91 -18.89
CA ARG A 430 3.60 19.86 -19.87
C ARG A 430 4.67 18.78 -19.87
N ARG A 431 4.25 17.51 -19.75
CA ARG A 431 5.20 16.40 -19.60
C ARG A 431 5.62 15.81 -20.93
N HIS A 432 6.87 15.35 -20.99
CA HIS A 432 7.45 14.62 -22.11
C HIS A 432 8.09 13.35 -21.58
N ILE A 433 7.69 12.20 -22.12
CA ILE A 433 8.34 10.93 -21.78
C ILE A 433 9.77 10.94 -22.34
N THR A 434 10.74 10.73 -21.47
CA THR A 434 12.16 10.68 -21.79
C THR A 434 12.70 9.26 -21.82
N GLU A 435 12.13 8.37 -21.00
CA GLU A 435 12.53 6.98 -20.91
C GLU A 435 11.33 6.10 -20.52
N VAL A 436 11.28 4.90 -21.07
CA VAL A 436 10.44 3.80 -20.57
C VAL A 436 11.35 2.60 -20.36
N SER A 437 11.63 2.26 -19.11
CA SER A 437 12.53 1.17 -18.73
C SER A 437 11.80 0.10 -17.94
N THR A 438 12.43 -1.07 -17.82
CA THR A 438 11.84 -2.26 -17.19
C THR A 438 12.83 -2.91 -16.25
N SER A 439 12.36 -3.40 -15.11
CA SER A 439 13.17 -4.15 -14.16
C SER A 439 12.36 -5.26 -13.47
N ILE A 440 13.04 -6.20 -12.82
CA ILE A 440 12.42 -7.14 -11.89
C ILE A 440 13.21 -7.03 -10.59
N GLY A 441 12.55 -6.64 -9.51
CA GLY A 441 13.21 -6.41 -8.23
C GLY A 441 12.23 -6.25 -7.08
N LYS A 442 12.71 -5.78 -5.93
CA LYS A 442 11.83 -5.46 -4.82
C LYS A 442 10.93 -4.28 -5.20
N ALA A 443 9.68 -4.35 -4.75
CA ALA A 443 8.78 -3.21 -4.78
C ALA A 443 9.04 -2.31 -3.56
N ASP A 444 8.74 -1.02 -3.73
CA ASP A 444 8.78 -0.02 -2.66
C ASP A 444 7.37 0.43 -2.29
N GLY A 445 7.28 1.25 -1.22
CA GLY A 445 6.04 1.91 -0.82
C GLY A 445 4.89 0.93 -0.57
N GLY A 446 3.70 1.29 -1.07
CA GLY A 446 2.50 0.49 -0.87
C GLY A 446 2.52 -0.89 -1.53
N ALA A 447 3.46 -1.17 -2.44
CA ALA A 447 3.58 -2.46 -3.13
C ALA A 447 4.56 -3.44 -2.47
N ALA A 448 5.25 -3.06 -1.38
CA ALA A 448 6.29 -3.87 -0.73
C ALA A 448 5.77 -5.03 0.16
N ASN A 449 4.47 -5.37 0.07
CA ASN A 449 3.74 -6.20 1.05
C ASN A 449 3.78 -7.72 0.80
#